data_AF-A0A955W0G7-F1
#
_entry.id   AF-A0A955W0G7-F1
#
_cell.length_a   1.000
_cell.length_b   1.000
_cell.length_c   1.000
_cell.angle_alpha   90.00
_cell.angle_beta   90.00
_cell.angle_gamma   90.00
#
_symmetry.space_group_name_H-M   'P 1'
#
loop_
_entity.id
_entity.type
_entity.pdbx_description
1 polymer ?
#
loop_
_entity_poly.entity_id
_entity_poly.type
_entity_poly.pdbx_seq_one_letter_code
_entity_poly.pdbx_strand_id
1 'polypeptide(L)'
;MHRWLLFVDESGNLDEARELAVVAGVLVRLDGDPAWFEQQVRAAIEWAYPGVAYPPHATVLNKTTGLVASTYRRHLRDPSAGAPRPALRAAWDALCAAAPELPAAARVVAATRKHQEPRDWADLEECDRYLKRHHGGAYEGALGLAQQGGAGMARALARLPTCAAADSNKPRPAAFVVAAAARDVDDAFDLGATGDRTVTDRYLSLLGAMLERTMLLLRAEPPAHHEVRLAVATRHVPRPGLPATPLTASDVGEVVGRVIGYPFLPAEGLGDARLRFHCDATPKYDARVHPGVVLADFVANRLRRILGQAIGSTPYSRVAENASRDISLPVEQAAAALQDAGPLPTLAADGQPRAAIRAHLEAEADAAPLPARPRWARDEASAWIGAL
;
A
#
# COMPACT_ATOMS: atom_id res chain seq x y z
N MET A 1 3.97 21.69 16.33
CA MET A 1 3.28 21.26 15.10
C MET A 1 4.12 20.17 14.46
N HIS A 2 3.52 19.00 14.20
CA HIS A 2 4.18 17.90 13.50
C HIS A 2 3.81 17.89 12.03
N ARG A 3 4.80 17.69 11.17
CA ARG A 3 4.59 17.50 9.74
C ARG A 3 4.67 16.01 9.45
N TRP A 4 3.73 15.51 8.66
CA TRP A 4 3.63 14.13 8.25
C TRP A 4 3.53 14.06 6.73
N LEU A 5 4.15 13.03 6.17
CA LEU A 5 3.96 12.61 4.79
C LEU A 5 3.21 11.29 4.80
N LEU A 6 2.10 11.21 4.06
CA LEU A 6 1.34 9.99 3.85
C LEU A 6 1.40 9.63 2.37
N PHE A 7 2.20 8.61 2.05
CA PHE A 7 2.26 8.05 0.71
C PHE A 7 1.26 6.91 0.60
N VAL A 8 0.44 6.87 -0.45
CA VAL A 8 -0.63 5.89 -0.59
C VAL A 8 -0.57 5.23 -1.96
N ASP A 9 -0.75 3.91 -1.96
CA ASP A 9 -0.92 3.09 -3.15
C ASP A 9 -1.90 1.95 -2.86
N GLU A 10 -2.22 1.15 -3.87
CA GLU A 10 -3.15 0.03 -3.78
C GLU A 10 -2.56 -1.31 -4.25
N SER A 11 -3.25 -2.38 -3.89
CA SER A 11 -3.02 -3.70 -4.50
C SER A 11 -4.33 -4.48 -4.50
N GLY A 12 -4.68 -5.09 -5.64
CA GLY A 12 -5.97 -5.76 -5.81
C GLY A 12 -6.65 -5.40 -7.11
N ASN A 13 -7.53 -6.27 -7.62
CA ASN A 13 -8.51 -5.82 -8.59
C ASN A 13 -9.65 -5.11 -7.84
N LEU A 14 -9.66 -3.78 -7.93
CA LEU A 14 -10.67 -2.94 -7.29
C LEU A 14 -12.00 -2.92 -8.05
N ASP A 15 -12.01 -3.42 -9.29
CA ASP A 15 -13.20 -3.56 -10.13
C ASP A 15 -13.90 -4.92 -9.89
N GLU A 16 -13.21 -5.89 -9.28
CA GLU A 16 -13.76 -7.20 -8.93
C GLU A 16 -14.04 -7.32 -7.43
N ALA A 17 -15.31 -7.17 -7.04
CA ALA A 17 -15.79 -7.18 -5.66
C ALA A 17 -15.27 -8.38 -4.81
N ARG A 18 -15.21 -9.57 -5.42
CA ARG A 18 -14.78 -10.83 -4.76
C ARG A 18 -13.27 -10.92 -4.52
N GLU A 19 -12.47 -10.15 -5.25
CA GLU A 19 -11.04 -10.12 -5.02
C GLU A 19 -10.71 -9.37 -3.74
N LEU A 20 -9.67 -9.78 -3.02
CA LEU A 20 -9.12 -8.97 -1.95
C LEU A 20 -8.43 -7.74 -2.54
N ALA A 21 -8.86 -6.56 -2.09
CA ALA A 21 -8.22 -5.29 -2.39
C ALA A 21 -7.72 -4.61 -1.11
N VAL A 22 -6.58 -3.94 -1.22
CA VAL A 22 -5.91 -3.22 -0.14
C VAL A 22 -5.54 -1.83 -0.65
N VAL A 23 -5.87 -0.80 0.11
CA VAL A 23 -5.25 0.54 -0.01
C VAL A 23 -4.34 0.69 1.20
N ALA A 24 -3.07 0.95 0.97
CA ALA A 24 -2.09 1.07 2.05
C ALA A 24 -1.27 2.33 1.89
N GLY A 25 -0.86 2.87 3.03
CA GLY A 25 0.04 4.00 3.08
C GLY A 25 1.15 3.84 4.11
N VAL A 26 2.22 4.58 3.84
CA VAL A 26 3.36 4.74 4.74
C VAL A 26 3.27 6.14 5.29
N LEU A 27 2.94 6.25 6.57
CA LEU A 27 2.87 7.53 7.29
C LEU A 27 4.21 7.79 7.96
N VAL A 28 4.84 8.93 7.66
CA VAL A 28 6.17 9.30 8.15
C VAL A 28 6.14 10.69 8.77
N ARG A 29 6.62 10.84 10.00
CA ARG A 29 6.78 12.12 10.67
C ARG A 29 8.05 12.80 10.19
N LEU A 30 7.92 13.92 9.50
CA LEU A 30 9.04 14.65 8.95
C LEU A 30 9.47 15.79 9.88
N ASP A 31 10.50 15.52 10.69
CA ASP A 31 11.12 16.53 11.54
C ASP A 31 12.25 17.29 10.80
N GLY A 32 12.78 16.73 9.70
CA GLY A 32 13.88 17.28 8.89
C GLY A 32 13.50 17.88 7.52
N ASP A 33 14.47 17.90 6.61
CA ASP A 33 14.32 18.38 5.21
C ASP A 33 13.65 17.30 4.32
N PRO A 34 12.50 17.62 3.67
CA PRO A 34 11.84 16.70 2.75
C PRO A 34 12.72 16.22 1.59
N ALA A 35 13.57 17.08 1.04
CA ALA A 35 14.39 16.72 -0.12
C ALA A 35 15.49 15.72 0.25
N TRP A 36 16.11 15.92 1.42
CA TRP A 36 17.05 14.95 1.98
C TRP A 36 16.37 13.61 2.25
N PHE A 37 15.17 13.61 2.87
CA PHE A 37 14.40 12.39 3.09
C PHE A 37 14.12 11.65 1.76
N GLU A 38 13.64 12.36 0.75
CA GLU A 38 13.39 11.81 -0.59
C GLU A 38 14.66 11.14 -1.15
N GLN A 39 15.80 11.82 -1.10
CA GLN A 39 17.08 11.30 -1.59
C GLN A 39 17.50 10.03 -0.85
N GLN A 40 17.38 10.01 0.49
CA GLN A 40 17.74 8.84 1.30
C GLN A 40 16.86 7.63 0.98
N VAL A 41 15.54 7.84 0.86
CA VAL A 41 14.61 6.76 0.52
C VAL A 41 14.89 6.25 -0.89
N ARG A 42 15.11 7.14 -1.86
CA ARG A 42 15.45 6.75 -3.24
C ARG A 42 16.73 5.92 -3.29
N ALA A 43 17.79 6.36 -2.61
CA ALA A 43 19.05 5.62 -2.54
C ALA A 43 18.87 4.24 -1.89
N ALA A 44 18.04 4.13 -0.85
CA ALA A 44 17.75 2.85 -0.20
C ALA A 44 16.98 1.88 -1.12
N ILE A 45 16.02 2.38 -1.91
CA ILE A 45 15.29 1.58 -2.91
C ILE A 45 16.24 1.10 -4.03
N GLU A 46 17.07 2.00 -4.56
CA GLU A 46 18.03 1.65 -5.61
C GLU A 46 19.09 0.64 -5.12
N TRP A 47 19.47 0.73 -3.83
CA TRP A 47 20.33 -0.26 -3.19
C TRP A 47 19.63 -1.61 -3.00
N ALA A 48 18.33 -1.62 -2.68
CA ALA A 48 17.54 -2.85 -2.57
C ALA A 48 17.42 -3.57 -3.92
N TYR A 49 17.24 -2.82 -5.02
CA TYR A 49 17.11 -3.36 -6.37
C TYR A 49 18.17 -2.80 -7.33
N PRO A 50 19.44 -3.21 -7.18
CA PRO A 50 20.53 -2.67 -7.98
C PRO A 50 20.36 -3.06 -9.44
N GLY A 51 20.41 -2.07 -10.33
CA GLY A 51 20.26 -2.26 -11.78
C GLY A 51 18.81 -2.40 -12.26
N VAL A 52 17.81 -2.32 -11.38
CA VAL A 52 16.40 -2.26 -11.78
C VAL A 52 16.04 -0.84 -12.22
N ALA A 53 15.18 -0.71 -13.23
CA ALA A 53 14.64 0.59 -13.67
C ALA A 53 13.77 1.22 -12.58
N TYR A 54 14.00 2.50 -12.29
CA TYR A 54 13.15 3.27 -11.38
C TYR A 54 11.91 3.81 -12.11
N PRO A 55 10.73 3.82 -11.46
CA PRO A 55 10.42 3.19 -10.17
C PRO A 55 10.24 1.67 -10.26
N PRO A 56 10.71 0.89 -9.27
CA PRO A 56 10.42 -0.54 -9.21
C PRO A 56 8.97 -0.80 -8.79
N HIS A 57 8.15 -1.30 -9.72
CA HIS A 57 6.76 -1.64 -9.42
C HIS A 57 6.64 -3.02 -8.75
N ALA A 58 6.11 -3.07 -7.53
CA ALA A 58 6.04 -4.27 -6.70
C ALA A 58 5.26 -5.41 -7.37
N THR A 59 4.17 -5.10 -8.06
CA THR A 59 3.40 -6.09 -8.83
C THR A 59 4.28 -6.77 -9.87
N VAL A 60 5.03 -6.00 -10.67
CA VAL A 60 5.94 -6.55 -11.69
C VAL A 60 7.08 -7.34 -11.06
N LEU A 61 7.70 -6.80 -10.00
CA LEU A 61 8.87 -7.42 -9.36
C LEU A 61 8.53 -8.68 -8.53
N ASN A 62 7.25 -8.91 -8.22
CA ASN A 62 6.80 -10.17 -7.63
C ASN A 62 6.92 -11.36 -8.60
N LYS A 63 7.15 -11.11 -9.89
CA LYS A 63 7.48 -12.12 -10.89
C LYS A 63 8.95 -12.09 -11.25
N THR A 64 9.55 -13.26 -11.40
CA THR A 64 10.97 -13.40 -11.76
C THR A 64 11.24 -12.75 -13.13
N THR A 65 10.36 -13.01 -14.10
CA THR A 65 10.39 -12.40 -15.43
C THR A 65 10.25 -10.88 -15.37
N GLY A 66 9.42 -10.35 -14.47
CA GLY A 66 9.25 -8.91 -14.30
C GLY A 66 10.52 -8.21 -13.78
N LEU A 67 11.25 -8.85 -12.85
CA LEU A 67 12.58 -8.39 -12.42
C LEU A 67 13.59 -8.40 -13.57
N VAL A 68 13.63 -9.48 -14.36
CA VAL A 68 14.51 -9.61 -15.53
C VAL A 68 14.22 -8.50 -16.54
N ALA A 69 12.96 -8.33 -16.94
CA ALA A 69 12.52 -7.29 -17.87
C ALA A 69 12.85 -5.88 -17.35
N SER A 70 12.60 -5.59 -16.07
CA SER A 70 12.86 -4.28 -15.47
C SER A 70 14.36 -3.95 -15.42
N THR A 71 15.20 -4.95 -15.18
CA THR A 71 16.66 -4.81 -15.20
C THR A 71 17.17 -4.54 -16.62
N TYR A 72 16.68 -5.31 -17.59
CA TYR A 72 17.08 -5.16 -18.99
C TYR A 72 16.55 -3.87 -19.61
N ARG A 73 15.36 -3.40 -19.24
CA ARG A 73 14.84 -2.08 -19.63
C ARG A 73 15.80 -0.97 -19.25
N ARG A 74 16.37 -1.00 -18.04
CA ARG A 74 17.39 -0.04 -17.58
C ARG A 74 18.68 -0.19 -18.38
N HIS A 75 19.21 -1.40 -18.50
CA HIS A 75 20.46 -1.66 -19.23
C HIS A 75 20.39 -1.25 -20.70
N LEU A 76 19.25 -1.48 -21.36
CA LEU A 76 19.05 -1.08 -22.76
C LEU A 76 18.93 0.44 -22.92
N ARG A 77 18.37 1.14 -21.93
CA ARG A 77 18.25 2.60 -21.94
C ARG A 77 19.58 3.28 -21.61
N ASP A 78 20.34 2.68 -20.71
CA ASP A 78 21.63 3.17 -20.25
C ASP A 78 22.60 1.99 -20.06
N PRO A 79 23.37 1.63 -21.11
CA PRO A 79 24.37 0.57 -21.03
C PRO A 79 25.49 0.85 -20.02
N SER A 80 25.69 2.12 -19.64
CA SER A 80 26.72 2.53 -18.67
C SER A 80 26.31 2.25 -17.22
N ALA A 81 25.02 1.97 -16.96
CA ALA A 81 24.49 1.65 -15.63
C ALA A 81 24.96 0.31 -15.05
N GLY A 82 25.89 -0.37 -15.73
CA GLY A 82 26.44 -1.66 -15.34
C GLY A 82 25.77 -2.84 -16.05
N ALA A 83 26.50 -3.94 -16.14
CA ALA A 83 26.01 -5.17 -16.73
C ALA A 83 24.97 -5.85 -15.79
N PRO A 84 23.87 -6.40 -16.34
CA PRO A 84 22.96 -7.25 -15.57
C PRO A 84 23.71 -8.42 -14.92
N ARG A 85 23.29 -8.78 -13.70
CA ARG A 85 23.84 -9.92 -12.96
C ARG A 85 23.75 -11.22 -13.80
N PRO A 86 24.70 -12.16 -13.68
CA PRO A 86 24.73 -13.37 -14.53
C PRO A 86 23.42 -14.16 -14.57
N ALA A 87 22.75 -14.35 -13.44
CA ALA A 87 21.47 -15.06 -13.39
C ALA A 87 20.35 -14.34 -14.17
N LEU A 88 20.26 -13.01 -14.04
CA LEU A 88 19.29 -12.21 -14.81
C LEU A 88 19.60 -12.22 -16.30
N ARG A 89 20.90 -12.25 -16.65
CA ARG A 89 21.34 -12.37 -18.03
C ARG A 89 20.95 -13.70 -18.65
N ALA A 90 21.25 -14.80 -17.97
CA ALA A 90 20.86 -16.14 -18.41
C ALA A 90 19.34 -16.26 -18.59
N ALA A 91 18.54 -15.67 -17.68
CA ALA A 91 17.10 -15.68 -17.80
C ALA A 91 16.60 -14.84 -18.99
N TRP A 92 17.18 -13.66 -19.23
CA TRP A 92 16.83 -12.83 -20.38
C TRP A 92 17.19 -13.47 -21.72
N ASP A 93 18.37 -14.08 -21.81
CA ASP A 93 18.82 -14.76 -23.03
C ASP A 93 17.91 -15.96 -23.34
N ALA A 94 17.48 -16.71 -22.31
CA ALA A 94 16.50 -17.78 -22.44
C ALA A 94 15.13 -17.26 -22.95
N LEU A 95 14.63 -16.14 -22.43
CA LEU A 95 13.39 -15.53 -22.92
C LEU A 95 13.52 -15.05 -24.38
N CYS A 96 14.66 -14.47 -24.75
CA CYS A 96 14.93 -14.06 -26.12
C CYS A 96 14.98 -15.26 -27.08
N ALA A 97 15.59 -16.37 -26.66
CA ALA A 97 15.64 -17.60 -27.44
C ALA A 97 14.26 -18.25 -27.58
N ALA A 98 13.42 -18.17 -26.55
CA ALA A 98 12.06 -18.70 -26.56
C ALA A 98 11.06 -17.85 -27.37
N ALA A 99 11.34 -16.55 -27.59
CA ALA A 99 10.42 -15.62 -28.23
C ALA A 99 9.82 -16.06 -29.58
N PRO A 100 10.56 -16.76 -30.49
CA PRO A 100 9.97 -17.26 -31.74
C PRO A 100 8.90 -18.34 -31.54
N GLU A 101 8.93 -19.07 -30.42
CA GLU A 101 8.08 -20.23 -30.15
C GLU A 101 7.06 -19.98 -29.02
N LEU A 102 7.32 -19.01 -28.16
CA LEU A 102 6.50 -18.66 -27.00
C LEU A 102 5.95 -17.22 -27.13
N PRO A 103 4.66 -17.04 -27.49
CA PRO A 103 4.07 -15.71 -27.71
C PRO A 103 4.18 -14.76 -26.51
N ALA A 104 4.04 -15.27 -25.28
CA ALA A 104 4.22 -14.48 -24.06
C ALA A 104 5.65 -13.91 -23.95
N ALA A 105 6.67 -14.73 -24.19
CA ALA A 105 8.06 -14.26 -24.20
C ALA A 105 8.31 -13.24 -25.31
N ALA A 106 7.72 -13.44 -26.49
CA ALA A 106 7.80 -12.47 -27.58
C ALA A 106 7.28 -11.08 -27.17
N ARG A 107 6.11 -11.04 -26.52
CA ARG A 107 5.49 -9.79 -26.03
C ARG A 107 6.33 -9.13 -24.93
N VAL A 108 6.80 -9.89 -23.94
CA VAL A 108 7.67 -9.38 -22.86
C VAL A 108 8.99 -8.82 -23.41
N VAL A 109 9.65 -9.56 -24.32
CA VAL A 109 10.91 -9.12 -24.94
C VAL A 109 10.70 -7.88 -25.80
N ALA A 110 9.63 -7.84 -26.61
CA ALA A 110 9.30 -6.69 -27.44
C ALA A 110 8.99 -5.44 -26.61
N ALA A 111 8.20 -5.55 -25.54
CA ALA A 111 7.91 -4.44 -24.63
C ALA A 111 9.20 -3.91 -23.98
N THR A 112 10.03 -4.80 -23.44
CA THR A 112 11.29 -4.44 -22.79
C THR A 112 12.26 -3.72 -23.74
N ARG A 113 12.38 -4.19 -25.00
CA ARG A 113 13.20 -3.55 -26.04
C ARG A 113 12.70 -2.16 -26.44
N LYS A 114 11.39 -1.91 -26.32
CA LYS A 114 10.76 -0.60 -26.51
C LYS A 114 10.83 0.29 -25.26
N HIS A 115 11.55 -0.13 -24.23
CA HIS A 115 11.61 0.50 -22.92
C HIS A 115 10.25 0.61 -22.21
N GLN A 116 9.31 -0.29 -22.53
CA GLN A 116 7.98 -0.36 -21.93
C GLN A 116 7.98 -1.41 -20.82
N GLU A 117 7.15 -1.19 -19.80
CA GLU A 117 6.91 -2.20 -18.77
C GLU A 117 6.00 -3.31 -19.32
N PRO A 118 6.36 -4.60 -19.18
CA PRO A 118 5.41 -5.67 -19.43
C PRO A 118 4.38 -5.67 -18.30
N ARG A 119 3.13 -5.36 -18.63
CA ARG A 119 2.01 -5.27 -17.67
C ARG A 119 1.04 -6.44 -17.71
N ASP A 120 1.11 -7.28 -18.74
CA ASP A 120 0.26 -8.46 -18.83
C ASP A 120 0.74 -9.54 -17.84
N TRP A 121 -0.09 -9.80 -16.83
CA TRP A 121 0.23 -10.75 -15.77
C TRP A 121 0.31 -12.20 -16.25
N ALA A 122 -0.55 -12.58 -17.20
CA ALA A 122 -0.57 -13.92 -17.75
C ALA A 122 0.71 -14.20 -18.54
N ASP A 123 1.21 -13.20 -19.28
CA ASP A 123 2.48 -13.29 -19.99
C ASP A 123 3.66 -13.50 -19.04
N LEU A 124 3.72 -12.73 -17.94
CA LEU A 124 4.76 -12.87 -16.94
C LEU A 124 4.71 -14.26 -16.25
N GLU A 125 3.52 -14.76 -15.96
CA GLU A 125 3.33 -16.11 -15.37
C GLU A 125 3.71 -17.24 -16.31
N GLU A 126 3.39 -17.12 -17.59
CA GLU A 126 3.77 -18.09 -18.60
C GLU A 126 5.30 -18.12 -18.80
N CYS A 127 5.94 -16.94 -18.85
CA CYS A 127 7.40 -16.83 -18.90
C CYS A 127 8.08 -17.42 -17.66
N ASP A 128 7.56 -17.17 -16.46
CA ASP A 128 8.08 -17.76 -15.21
C ASP A 128 7.97 -19.30 -15.24
N ARG A 129 6.83 -19.84 -15.70
CA ARG A 129 6.65 -21.30 -15.86
C ARG A 129 7.64 -21.88 -16.87
N TYR A 130 7.87 -21.20 -17.99
CA TYR A 130 8.85 -21.61 -18.99
C TYR A 130 10.27 -21.62 -18.41
N LEU A 131 10.70 -20.52 -17.79
CA LEU A 131 12.03 -20.42 -17.17
C LEU A 131 12.22 -21.48 -16.09
N LYS A 132 11.22 -21.70 -15.24
CA LYS A 132 11.29 -22.73 -14.19
C LYS A 132 11.45 -24.14 -14.77
N ARG A 133 10.75 -24.45 -15.86
CA ARG A 133 10.75 -25.79 -16.48
C ARG A 133 12.01 -26.07 -17.29
N HIS A 134 12.48 -25.10 -18.07
CA HIS A 134 13.55 -25.30 -19.06
C HIS A 134 14.89 -24.69 -18.66
N HIS A 135 14.88 -23.71 -17.76
CA HIS A 135 16.05 -22.93 -17.34
C HIS A 135 16.08 -22.73 -15.81
N GLY A 136 15.83 -23.81 -15.05
CA GLY A 136 15.63 -23.76 -13.60
C GLY A 136 16.72 -23.02 -12.83
N GLY A 137 17.99 -23.19 -13.18
CA GLY A 137 19.09 -22.45 -12.54
C GLY A 137 19.03 -20.92 -12.74
N ALA A 138 18.64 -20.46 -13.92
CA ALA A 138 18.45 -19.03 -14.19
C ALA A 138 17.21 -18.49 -13.45
N TYR A 139 16.12 -19.27 -13.44
CA TYR A 139 14.91 -18.93 -12.69
C TYR A 139 15.19 -18.81 -11.19
N GLU A 140 15.80 -19.81 -10.56
CA GLU A 140 16.10 -19.81 -9.12
C GLU A 140 17.09 -18.69 -8.75
N GLY A 141 18.10 -18.45 -9.59
CA GLY A 141 19.02 -17.34 -9.40
C GLY A 141 18.33 -15.98 -9.45
N ALA A 142 17.43 -15.77 -10.41
CA ALA A 142 16.64 -14.54 -10.51
C ALA A 142 15.59 -14.40 -9.39
N LEU A 143 14.96 -15.50 -8.97
CA LEU A 143 14.05 -15.54 -7.82
C LEU A 143 14.78 -15.16 -6.52
N GLY A 144 15.98 -15.70 -6.29
CA GLY A 144 16.81 -15.34 -5.15
C GLY A 144 17.14 -13.84 -5.12
N LEU A 145 17.38 -13.23 -6.29
CA LEU A 145 17.59 -11.79 -6.41
C LEU A 145 16.32 -10.99 -6.10
N ALA A 146 15.15 -11.44 -6.56
CA ALA A 146 13.86 -10.82 -6.24
C ALA A 146 13.58 -10.87 -4.72
N GLN A 147 13.84 -12.01 -4.09
CA GLN A 147 13.70 -12.17 -2.64
C GLN A 147 14.68 -11.28 -1.85
N GLN A 148 15.93 -11.19 -2.28
CA GLN A 148 16.93 -10.28 -1.70
C GLN A 148 16.49 -8.82 -1.81
N GLY A 149 15.96 -8.41 -2.96
CA GLY A 149 15.44 -7.06 -3.14
C GLY A 149 14.20 -6.78 -2.28
N GLY A 150 13.30 -7.76 -2.15
CA GLY A 150 12.17 -7.68 -1.21
C GLY A 150 12.61 -7.48 0.24
N ALA A 151 13.61 -8.24 0.69
CA ALA A 151 14.22 -8.05 2.02
C ALA A 151 14.95 -6.69 2.12
N GLY A 152 15.57 -6.22 1.03
CA GLY A 152 16.16 -4.89 0.93
C GLY A 152 15.15 -3.77 1.12
N MET A 153 13.96 -3.88 0.52
CA MET A 153 12.86 -2.93 0.69
C MET A 153 12.33 -2.92 2.13
N ALA A 154 12.15 -4.08 2.74
CA ALA A 154 11.77 -4.17 4.16
C ALA A 154 12.82 -3.48 5.06
N ARG A 155 14.12 -3.64 4.77
CA ARG A 155 15.18 -2.89 5.47
C ARG A 155 15.14 -1.39 5.19
N ALA A 156 14.78 -0.96 3.98
CA ALA A 156 14.60 0.46 3.67
C ALA A 156 13.44 1.07 4.48
N LEU A 157 12.33 0.33 4.59
CA LEU A 157 11.18 0.69 5.44
C LEU A 157 11.56 0.79 6.92
N ALA A 158 12.28 -0.20 7.45
CA ALA A 158 12.76 -0.21 8.84
C ALA A 158 13.68 0.98 9.18
N ARG A 159 14.32 1.59 8.17
CA ARG A 159 15.17 2.77 8.34
C ARG A 159 14.41 4.09 8.32
N LEU A 160 13.16 4.13 7.84
CA LEU A 160 12.40 5.38 7.77
C LEU A 160 12.34 6.15 9.09
N PRO A 161 12.10 5.53 10.26
CA PRO A 161 12.10 6.28 11.51
C PRO A 161 13.41 7.02 11.78
N THR A 162 14.55 6.41 11.42
CA THR A 162 15.88 7.03 11.56
C THR A 162 16.15 8.11 10.50
N CYS A 163 15.66 7.95 9.27
CA CYS A 163 15.76 8.97 8.22
C CYS A 163 14.83 10.16 8.44
N ALA A 164 13.84 10.05 9.32
CA ALA A 164 12.86 11.10 9.53
C ALA A 164 13.13 11.95 10.78
N ALA A 165 13.93 11.43 11.72
CA ALA A 165 14.33 12.09 12.95
C ALA A 165 15.61 12.92 12.76
N ALA A 166 15.52 14.24 12.94
CA ALA A 166 16.69 15.13 12.99
C ALA A 166 17.37 15.14 14.38
N ASP A 167 16.71 14.62 15.42
CA ASP A 167 17.18 14.65 16.81
C ASP A 167 16.76 13.36 17.56
N SER A 168 17.74 12.58 18.01
CA SER A 168 17.60 11.18 18.47
C SER A 168 16.95 11.01 19.85
N ASN A 169 16.51 12.09 20.51
CA ASN A 169 16.03 12.06 21.88
C ASN A 169 14.52 11.84 22.05
N LYS A 170 13.74 11.56 20.98
CA LYS A 170 12.29 11.30 21.09
C LYS A 170 11.94 9.82 20.87
N PRO A 171 11.35 9.12 21.85
CA PRO A 171 11.15 7.66 21.84
C PRO A 171 9.95 7.15 21.03
N ARG A 172 9.35 7.94 20.13
CA ARG A 172 8.13 7.55 19.40
C ARG A 172 8.40 7.25 17.93
N PRO A 173 7.77 6.20 17.34
CA PRO A 173 8.04 5.80 15.97
C PRO A 173 7.73 6.96 15.02
N ALA A 174 8.72 7.33 14.23
CA ALA A 174 8.60 8.37 13.21
C ALA A 174 8.08 7.82 11.87
N ALA A 175 7.72 6.53 11.77
CA ALA A 175 7.03 5.96 10.62
C ALA A 175 6.22 4.70 10.99
N PHE A 176 5.05 4.53 10.39
CA PHE A 176 4.23 3.32 10.51
C PHE A 176 3.33 3.12 9.29
N VAL A 177 2.76 1.92 9.16
CA VAL A 177 1.82 1.59 8.08
C VAL A 177 0.42 1.96 8.51
N VAL A 178 -0.38 2.53 7.62
CA VAL A 178 -1.83 2.64 7.75
C VAL A 178 -2.45 1.97 6.53
N ALA A 179 -3.52 1.21 6.69
CA ALA A 179 -4.11 0.52 5.55
C ALA A 179 -5.60 0.29 5.73
N ALA A 180 -6.28 -0.01 4.63
CA ALA A 180 -7.61 -0.56 4.63
C ALA A 180 -7.69 -1.73 3.66
N ALA A 181 -8.46 -2.74 4.02
CA ALA A 181 -8.71 -3.89 3.16
C ALA A 181 -10.19 -4.24 3.10
N ALA A 182 -10.61 -4.72 1.94
CA ALA A 182 -11.93 -5.27 1.72
C ALA A 182 -11.80 -6.55 0.91
N ARG A 183 -12.60 -7.54 1.25
CA ARG A 183 -12.89 -8.70 0.41
C ARG A 183 -14.35 -9.00 0.63
N ASP A 184 -15.16 -8.97 -0.42
CA ASP A 184 -16.52 -9.47 -0.27
C ASP A 184 -16.43 -10.98 -0.05
N VAL A 185 -16.66 -11.38 1.20
CA VAL A 185 -16.83 -12.77 1.58
C VAL A 185 -18.31 -12.90 1.93
N ASP A 186 -19.13 -13.12 0.91
CA ASP A 186 -20.55 -13.51 0.98
C ASP A 186 -21.43 -12.69 1.93
N ASP A 187 -22.44 -12.03 1.34
CA ASP A 187 -23.54 -11.28 1.99
C ASP A 187 -23.25 -9.82 2.39
N ALA A 188 -24.10 -8.90 1.90
CA ALA A 188 -24.25 -7.49 2.29
C ALA A 188 -23.49 -6.37 1.53
N PHE A 189 -23.16 -6.56 0.26
CA PHE A 189 -23.49 -5.51 -0.73
C PHE A 189 -24.86 -5.85 -1.33
N ASP A 190 -25.87 -5.98 -0.46
CA ASP A 190 -27.24 -5.83 -0.90
C ASP A 190 -27.37 -4.34 -1.23
N LEU A 191 -27.11 -4.02 -2.51
CA LEU A 191 -27.38 -2.73 -3.13
C LEU A 191 -28.89 -2.52 -3.09
N GLY A 192 -29.36 -2.16 -1.89
CA GLY A 192 -30.75 -2.05 -1.51
C GLY A 192 -31.58 -1.39 -2.59
N ALA A 193 -32.81 -1.87 -2.70
CA ALA A 193 -33.83 -1.46 -3.67
C ALA A 193 -34.32 0.00 -3.50
N THR A 194 -33.49 0.90 -3.00
CA THR A 194 -33.72 2.36 -3.02
C THR A 194 -32.85 2.96 -4.11
N GLY A 195 -33.49 3.55 -5.12
CA GLY A 195 -32.90 4.00 -6.38
C GLY A 195 -31.94 5.19 -6.29
N ASP A 196 -31.14 5.30 -5.24
CA ASP A 196 -30.10 6.31 -5.05
C ASP A 196 -28.72 5.64 -4.97
N ARG A 197 -28.36 4.95 -6.07
CA ARG A 197 -27.11 4.18 -6.19
C ARG A 197 -25.96 5.10 -6.59
N THR A 198 -25.45 5.93 -5.68
CA THR A 198 -24.04 6.33 -5.77
C THR A 198 -23.21 5.12 -5.32
N VAL A 199 -22.97 4.18 -6.25
CA VAL A 199 -21.96 3.12 -6.05
C VAL A 199 -20.66 3.86 -5.77
N THR A 200 -20.29 3.95 -4.48
CA THR A 200 -19.05 4.61 -4.09
C THR A 200 -17.95 3.70 -4.58
N ASP A 201 -17.04 4.26 -5.39
CA ASP A 201 -15.88 3.54 -5.88
C ASP A 201 -15.17 2.82 -4.72
N ARG A 202 -14.93 1.51 -4.90
CA ARG A 202 -14.37 0.65 -3.86
C ARG A 202 -13.04 1.19 -3.33
N TYR A 203 -12.24 1.79 -4.20
CA TYR A 203 -11.00 2.41 -3.80
C TYR A 203 -11.21 3.67 -2.96
N LEU A 204 -12.12 4.56 -3.34
CA LEU A 204 -12.46 5.72 -2.51
C LEU A 204 -13.03 5.32 -1.14
N SER A 205 -13.78 4.20 -1.07
CA SER A 205 -14.26 3.64 0.21
C SER A 205 -13.09 3.19 1.10
N LEU A 206 -12.17 2.37 0.55
CA LEU A 206 -10.98 1.90 1.24
C LEU A 206 -10.05 3.05 1.66
N LEU A 207 -9.83 4.03 0.78
CA LEU A 207 -9.08 5.23 1.08
C LEU A 207 -9.70 5.97 2.28
N GLY A 208 -11.03 6.10 2.32
CA GLY A 208 -11.73 6.67 3.46
C GLY A 208 -11.51 5.89 4.76
N ALA A 209 -11.59 4.56 4.73
CA ALA A 209 -11.37 3.71 5.90
C ALA A 209 -9.94 3.85 6.45
N MET A 210 -8.95 3.89 5.56
CA MET A 210 -7.54 4.09 5.92
C MET A 210 -7.33 5.48 6.53
N LEU A 211 -7.94 6.52 5.95
CA LEU A 211 -7.83 7.89 6.44
C LEU A 211 -8.52 8.09 7.79
N GLU A 212 -9.65 7.43 8.04
CA GLU A 212 -10.30 7.40 9.35
C GLU A 212 -9.36 6.86 10.43
N ARG A 213 -8.71 5.73 10.14
CA ARG A 213 -7.76 5.12 11.07
C ARG A 213 -6.54 6.02 11.30
N THR A 214 -6.04 6.65 10.23
CA THR A 214 -4.96 7.63 10.32
C THR A 214 -5.33 8.82 11.21
N MET A 215 -6.52 9.38 11.00
CA MET A 215 -7.04 10.51 11.77
C MET A 215 -7.20 10.15 13.25
N LEU A 216 -7.79 8.98 13.52
CA LEU A 216 -7.96 8.43 14.87
C LEU A 216 -6.65 8.39 15.66
N LEU A 217 -5.62 7.82 15.04
CA LEU A 217 -4.30 7.69 15.65
C LEU A 217 -3.65 9.06 15.88
N LEU A 218 -3.69 9.96 14.88
CA LEU A 218 -3.08 11.28 15.01
C LEU A 218 -3.80 12.17 16.02
N ARG A 219 -5.13 12.12 16.09
CA ARG A 219 -5.90 12.87 17.11
C ARG A 219 -5.59 12.41 18.53
N ALA A 220 -5.21 11.14 18.70
CA ALA A 220 -4.80 10.60 19.98
C ALA A 220 -3.34 10.94 20.36
N GLU A 221 -2.57 11.63 19.51
CA GLU A 221 -1.14 11.94 19.75
C GLU A 221 -0.93 13.40 20.23
N PRO A 222 -0.28 13.64 21.38
CA PRO A 222 0.21 14.97 21.78
C PRO A 222 1.55 15.31 21.09
N PRO A 223 1.82 16.60 20.75
CA PRO A 223 1.02 17.81 20.94
C PRO A 223 0.02 18.09 19.81
N ALA A 224 -0.96 18.92 20.17
CA ALA A 224 -2.21 19.26 19.51
C ALA A 224 -2.19 19.79 18.06
N HIS A 225 -1.14 19.71 17.22
CA HIS A 225 -1.27 20.10 15.81
C HIS A 225 -0.42 19.25 14.85
N HIS A 226 -1.07 18.67 13.86
CA HIS A 226 -0.55 17.80 12.82
C HIS A 226 -0.93 18.34 11.44
N GLU A 227 0.06 18.39 10.55
CA GLU A 227 -0.12 18.62 9.13
C GLU A 227 0.27 17.35 8.39
N VAL A 228 -0.63 16.82 7.58
CA VAL A 228 -0.43 15.59 6.81
C VAL A 228 -0.49 15.95 5.34
N ARG A 229 0.62 15.81 4.62
CA ARG A 229 0.65 15.92 3.16
C ARG A 229 0.43 14.54 2.55
N LEU A 230 -0.63 14.39 1.75
CA LEU A 230 -0.95 13.14 1.07
C LEU A 230 -0.36 13.13 -0.34
N ALA A 231 0.34 12.06 -0.66
CA ALA A 231 0.77 11.73 -2.01
C ALA A 231 0.14 10.39 -2.40
N VAL A 232 -0.98 10.46 -3.11
CA VAL A 232 -1.80 9.30 -3.49
C VAL A 232 -1.54 8.92 -4.94
N ALA A 233 -1.01 7.72 -5.19
CA ALA A 233 -0.75 7.22 -6.54
C ALA A 233 -1.98 7.41 -7.45
N THR A 234 -1.76 7.90 -8.68
CA THR A 234 -2.86 8.06 -9.62
C THR A 234 -3.37 6.69 -10.07
N ARG A 235 -4.68 6.55 -10.13
CA ARG A 235 -5.38 5.42 -10.74
C ARG A 235 -6.60 5.91 -11.49
N HIS A 236 -7.23 5.04 -12.28
CA HIS A 236 -8.53 5.38 -12.87
C HIS A 236 -9.63 5.03 -11.89
N VAL A 237 -10.49 5.99 -11.56
CA VAL A 237 -11.67 5.81 -10.72
C VAL A 237 -12.93 5.87 -11.61
N PRO A 238 -13.88 4.94 -11.44
CA PRO A 238 -15.16 4.98 -12.14
C PRO A 238 -15.95 6.20 -11.69
N ARG A 239 -16.67 6.84 -12.62
CA ARG A 239 -17.60 7.93 -12.33
C ARG A 239 -18.99 7.58 -12.85
N PRO A 240 -20.08 7.93 -12.13
CA PRO A 240 -21.43 7.64 -12.59
C PRO A 240 -21.68 8.18 -14.01
N GLY A 241 -22.05 7.29 -14.93
CA GLY A 241 -22.36 7.64 -16.32
C GLY A 241 -21.16 8.04 -17.20
N LEU A 242 -19.92 7.91 -16.72
CA LEU A 242 -18.71 8.30 -17.46
C LEU A 242 -17.67 7.16 -17.45
N PRO A 243 -16.77 7.10 -18.45
CA PRO A 243 -15.60 6.23 -18.40
C PRO A 243 -14.77 6.52 -17.14
N ALA A 244 -14.03 5.51 -16.68
CA ALA A 244 -13.10 5.71 -15.57
C ALA A 244 -12.07 6.79 -15.92
N THR A 245 -11.92 7.76 -15.02
CA THR A 245 -11.01 8.91 -15.21
C THR A 245 -9.88 8.87 -14.19
N PRO A 246 -8.70 9.45 -14.49
CA PRO A 246 -7.64 9.58 -13.49
C PRO A 246 -8.14 10.25 -12.20
N LEU A 247 -7.73 9.67 -11.06
CA LEU A 247 -7.94 10.21 -9.72
C LEU A 247 -7.28 11.59 -9.64
N THR A 248 -8.01 12.56 -9.12
CA THR A 248 -7.55 13.94 -8.93
C THR A 248 -7.38 14.27 -7.45
N ALA A 249 -6.67 15.37 -7.16
CA ALA A 249 -6.58 15.87 -5.79
C ALA A 249 -7.96 16.27 -5.21
N SER A 250 -8.94 16.63 -6.06
CA SER A 250 -10.31 16.93 -5.63
C SER A 250 -11.01 15.69 -5.10
N ASP A 251 -10.88 14.54 -5.79
CA ASP A 251 -11.49 13.29 -5.35
C ASP A 251 -10.92 12.85 -3.98
N VAL A 252 -9.61 13.02 -3.77
CA VAL A 252 -8.95 12.77 -2.48
C VAL A 252 -9.44 13.78 -1.43
N GLY A 253 -9.56 15.06 -1.79
CA GLY A 253 -10.08 16.13 -0.93
C GLY A 253 -11.51 15.89 -0.47
N GLU A 254 -12.37 15.34 -1.32
CA GLU A 254 -13.73 14.93 -0.96
C GLU A 254 -13.74 13.80 0.07
N VAL A 255 -12.90 12.77 -0.12
CA VAL A 255 -12.74 11.69 0.88
C VAL A 255 -12.26 12.26 2.20
N VAL A 256 -11.23 13.10 2.19
CA VAL A 256 -10.70 13.79 3.37
C VAL A 256 -11.78 14.63 4.06
N GLY A 257 -12.55 15.40 3.30
CA GLY A 257 -13.64 16.23 3.83
C GLY A 257 -14.71 15.41 4.54
N ARG A 258 -15.10 14.26 3.95
CA ARG A 258 -16.01 13.31 4.61
C ARG A 258 -15.42 12.75 5.89
N VAL A 259 -14.16 12.32 5.85
CA VAL A 259 -13.47 11.70 7.00
C VAL A 259 -13.31 12.68 8.17
N ILE A 260 -12.88 13.92 7.91
CA ILE A 260 -12.66 14.94 8.96
C ILE A 260 -13.97 15.30 9.68
N GLY A 261 -15.09 15.26 8.94
CA GLY A 261 -16.42 15.58 9.46
C GLY A 261 -17.00 14.56 10.44
N TYR A 262 -16.40 13.37 10.57
CA TYR A 262 -16.87 12.37 11.54
C TYR A 262 -16.61 12.86 12.98
N PRO A 263 -17.64 12.82 13.85
CA PRO A 263 -17.51 13.22 15.24
C PRO A 263 -16.55 12.25 15.93
N PHE A 264 -15.37 12.73 16.28
CA PHE A 264 -14.43 11.96 17.08
C PHE A 264 -14.03 12.79 18.30
N LEU A 265 -14.35 12.23 19.46
CA LEU A 265 -14.11 12.68 20.83
C LEU A 265 -15.12 13.72 21.39
N PRO A 266 -15.57 13.59 22.66
CA PRO A 266 -16.54 14.50 23.25
C PRO A 266 -15.95 15.86 23.64
N ALA A 267 -16.83 16.87 23.63
CA ALA A 267 -16.77 18.21 24.24
C ALA A 267 -15.97 19.35 23.57
N GLU A 268 -14.94 19.13 22.77
CA GLU A 268 -14.27 20.23 22.04
C GLU A 268 -14.75 20.25 20.58
N GLY A 269 -15.82 21.00 20.34
CA GLY A 269 -16.66 20.93 19.14
C GLY A 269 -15.99 21.02 17.77
N LEU A 270 -16.76 20.52 16.79
CA LEU A 270 -16.67 20.62 15.33
C LEU A 270 -15.70 21.70 14.80
N GLY A 271 -14.43 21.32 14.72
CA GLY A 271 -13.37 22.17 14.17
C GLY A 271 -12.03 21.79 14.74
N ASP A 272 -11.60 20.55 14.55
CA ASP A 272 -10.31 20.09 15.06
C ASP A 272 -9.15 20.73 14.25
N ALA A 273 -8.85 22.00 14.54
CA ALA A 273 -7.74 22.77 13.96
C ALA A 273 -6.37 22.11 14.19
N ARG A 274 -6.36 21.03 14.98
CA ARG A 274 -5.24 20.16 15.30
C ARG A 274 -4.85 19.21 14.19
N LEU A 275 -5.69 18.96 13.18
CA LEU A 275 -5.33 18.08 12.07
C LEU A 275 -5.68 18.73 10.73
N ARG A 276 -4.67 18.91 9.88
CA ARG A 276 -4.83 19.43 8.52
C ARG A 276 -4.27 18.44 7.52
N PHE A 277 -5.06 18.15 6.50
CA PHE A 277 -4.66 17.32 5.39
C PHE A 277 -4.44 18.20 4.16
N HIS A 278 -3.31 18.03 3.49
CA HIS A 278 -2.95 18.69 2.25
C HIS A 278 -2.89 17.64 1.15
N CYS A 279 -3.84 17.68 0.23
CA CYS A 279 -3.88 16.76 -0.90
C CYS A 279 -2.98 17.30 -2.01
N ASP A 280 -1.80 16.71 -2.18
CA ASP A 280 -0.94 17.03 -3.32
C ASP A 280 -1.53 16.44 -4.62
N ALA A 281 -1.01 16.87 -5.77
CA ALA A 281 -1.38 16.27 -7.05
C ALA A 281 -1.09 14.77 -7.04
N THR A 282 -1.98 13.95 -7.60
CA THR A 282 -1.85 12.49 -7.65
C THR A 282 -0.70 12.09 -8.58
N PRO A 283 0.46 11.62 -8.06
CA PRO A 283 1.59 11.34 -8.92
C PRO A 283 1.31 10.18 -9.88
N LYS A 284 1.71 10.35 -11.14
CA LYS A 284 1.85 9.23 -12.07
C LYS A 284 3.01 8.36 -11.61
N TYR A 285 2.86 7.04 -11.71
CA TYR A 285 3.92 6.09 -11.47
C TYR A 285 4.93 6.09 -12.63
N ASP A 286 5.69 7.19 -12.75
CA ASP A 286 6.72 7.43 -13.76
C ASP A 286 8.10 7.67 -13.12
N ALA A 287 9.12 7.97 -13.93
CA ALA A 287 10.50 8.17 -13.44
C ALA A 287 10.66 9.28 -12.39
N ARG A 288 9.65 10.13 -12.18
CA ARG A 288 9.62 11.23 -11.21
C ARG A 288 8.70 10.95 -10.01
N VAL A 289 8.11 9.75 -9.92
CA VAL A 289 7.27 9.40 -8.76
C VAL A 289 8.08 9.54 -7.47
N HIS A 290 7.46 10.04 -6.41
CA HIS A 290 8.15 10.13 -5.12
C HIS A 290 8.46 8.72 -4.59
N PRO A 291 9.66 8.45 -4.06
CA PRO A 291 10.06 7.12 -3.57
C PRO A 291 9.20 6.59 -2.43
N GLY A 292 8.57 7.47 -1.66
CA GLY A 292 7.55 7.08 -0.67
C GLY A 292 6.34 6.38 -1.27
N VAL A 293 5.91 6.71 -2.50
CA VAL A 293 4.82 6.01 -3.20
C VAL A 293 5.27 4.60 -3.61
N VAL A 294 6.52 4.45 -4.06
CA VAL A 294 7.11 3.13 -4.35
C VAL A 294 7.14 2.23 -3.10
N LEU A 295 7.41 2.83 -1.92
CA LEU A 295 7.30 2.12 -0.65
C LEU A 295 5.85 1.73 -0.35
N ALA A 296 4.89 2.62 -0.57
CA ALA A 296 3.46 2.32 -0.39
C ALA A 296 2.98 1.19 -1.30
N ASP A 297 3.41 1.15 -2.57
CA ASP A 297 3.16 0.04 -3.52
C ASP A 297 3.64 -1.31 -2.94
N PHE A 298 4.88 -1.32 -2.44
CA PHE A 298 5.46 -2.49 -1.79
C PHE A 298 4.64 -2.93 -0.56
N VAL A 299 4.27 -1.98 0.31
CA VAL A 299 3.46 -2.26 1.50
C VAL A 299 2.09 -2.81 1.11
N ALA A 300 1.38 -2.19 0.15
CA ALA A 300 0.08 -2.62 -0.32
C ALA A 300 0.11 -4.05 -0.86
N ASN A 301 1.10 -4.36 -1.72
CA ASN A 301 1.28 -5.72 -2.27
C ASN A 301 1.61 -6.75 -1.18
N ARG A 302 2.47 -6.41 -0.20
CA ARG A 302 2.79 -7.30 0.92
C ARG A 302 1.60 -7.56 1.82
N LEU A 303 0.85 -6.52 2.18
CA LEU A 303 -0.37 -6.64 2.97
C LEU A 303 -1.42 -7.47 2.24
N ARG A 304 -1.66 -7.24 0.94
CA ARG A 304 -2.60 -8.06 0.16
C ARG A 304 -2.22 -9.53 0.22
N ARG A 305 -0.94 -9.88 0.12
CA ARG A 305 -0.48 -11.27 0.24
C ARG A 305 -0.72 -11.84 1.65
N ILE A 306 -0.38 -11.09 2.69
CA ILE A 306 -0.59 -11.51 4.09
C ILE A 306 -2.08 -11.74 4.37
N LEU A 307 -2.92 -10.79 3.97
CA LEU A 307 -4.37 -10.86 4.15
C LEU A 307 -5.03 -11.92 3.27
N GLY A 308 -4.48 -12.15 2.08
CA GLY A 308 -4.90 -13.24 1.19
C GLY A 308 -4.63 -14.62 1.78
N GLN A 309 -3.66 -14.74 2.70
CA GLN A 309 -3.39 -15.96 3.47
C GLN A 309 -4.18 -16.01 4.80
N ALA A 310 -4.61 -14.86 5.32
CA ALA A 310 -5.36 -14.72 6.57
C ALA A 310 -6.87 -14.95 6.38
N ILE A 311 -7.25 -16.02 5.70
CA ILE A 311 -8.65 -16.35 5.42
C ILE A 311 -9.27 -17.08 6.61
N GLY A 312 -10.52 -16.75 6.95
CA GLY A 312 -11.29 -17.48 7.95
C GLY A 312 -10.96 -17.05 9.38
N SER A 313 -10.25 -17.91 10.13
CA SER A 313 -10.08 -17.80 11.58
C SER A 313 -8.74 -17.21 12.04
N THR A 314 -7.94 -16.64 11.13
CA THR A 314 -6.66 -16.00 11.48
C THR A 314 -6.90 -14.76 12.36
N PRO A 315 -6.35 -14.72 13.59
CA PRO A 315 -6.49 -13.55 14.47
C PRO A 315 -5.64 -12.37 13.99
N TYR A 316 -6.00 -11.16 14.42
CA TYR A 316 -5.26 -9.94 14.06
C TYR A 316 -3.79 -9.99 14.49
N SER A 317 -3.48 -10.52 15.68
CA SER A 317 -2.10 -10.65 16.17
C SER A 317 -1.19 -11.39 15.18
N ARG A 318 -1.70 -12.43 14.51
CA ARG A 318 -0.93 -13.17 13.50
C ARG A 318 -0.74 -12.36 12.21
N VAL A 319 -1.71 -11.53 11.84
CA VAL A 319 -1.57 -10.57 10.74
C VAL A 319 -0.48 -9.54 11.08
N ALA A 320 -0.49 -9.00 12.30
CA ALA A 320 0.49 -8.05 12.79
C ALA A 320 1.92 -8.62 12.86
N GLU A 321 2.08 -9.85 13.35
CA GLU A 321 3.36 -10.59 13.33
C GLU A 321 3.90 -10.77 11.91
N ASN A 322 3.05 -11.20 10.97
CA ASN A 322 3.44 -11.39 9.58
C ASN A 322 3.81 -10.06 8.91
N ALA A 323 3.06 -8.99 9.18
CA ALA A 323 3.37 -7.65 8.66
C ALA A 323 4.70 -7.14 9.22
N SER A 324 4.95 -7.28 10.53
CA SER A 324 6.21 -6.89 11.16
C SER A 324 7.41 -7.60 10.54
N ARG A 325 7.27 -8.91 10.24
CA ARG A 325 8.32 -9.70 9.60
C ARG A 325 8.55 -9.30 8.14
N ASP A 326 7.50 -9.11 7.36
CA ASP A 326 7.59 -9.00 5.90
C ASP A 326 7.69 -7.54 5.39
N ILE A 327 7.24 -6.57 6.20
CA ILE A 327 7.20 -5.14 5.86
C ILE A 327 8.20 -4.35 6.71
N SER A 328 8.44 -4.79 7.95
CA SER A 328 9.37 -4.16 8.91
C SER A 328 8.99 -2.73 9.31
N LEU A 329 7.72 -2.38 9.17
CA LEU A 329 7.09 -1.25 9.84
C LEU A 329 5.92 -1.76 10.69
N PRO A 330 5.62 -1.10 11.81
CA PRO A 330 4.50 -1.49 12.66
C PRO A 330 3.16 -1.26 11.94
N VAL A 331 2.24 -2.20 12.17
CA VAL A 331 0.81 -2.11 11.82
C VAL A 331 -0.07 -1.97 13.08
N GLU A 332 0.57 -1.62 14.19
CA GLU A 332 -0.06 -1.30 15.47
C GLU A 332 0.62 -0.05 16.01
N GLN A 333 -0.15 0.91 16.53
CA GLN A 333 0.38 2.18 17.00
C GLN A 333 -0.30 2.55 18.32
N ALA A 334 0.50 2.99 19.30
CA ALA A 334 -0.05 3.47 20.56
C ALA A 334 -0.85 4.75 20.34
N ALA A 335 -2.05 4.83 20.92
CA ALA A 335 -2.89 6.02 20.93
C ALA A 335 -2.75 6.73 22.27
N ALA A 336 -1.88 7.73 22.36
CA ALA A 336 -1.46 8.30 23.66
C ALA A 336 -2.60 8.91 24.50
N ALA A 337 -3.68 9.38 23.88
CA ALA A 337 -4.87 9.88 24.56
C ALA A 337 -5.79 8.77 25.10
N LEU A 338 -5.68 7.56 24.57
CA LEU A 338 -6.44 6.38 25.00
C LEU A 338 -5.55 5.56 25.95
N GLN A 339 -5.36 6.10 27.15
CA GLN A 339 -4.56 5.45 28.19
C GLN A 339 -5.16 4.06 28.48
N ASP A 340 -4.30 3.08 28.71
CA ASP A 340 -4.65 1.65 28.93
C ASP A 340 -5.07 0.82 27.72
N ALA A 341 -5.32 1.42 26.54
CA ALA A 341 -5.71 0.67 25.33
C ALA A 341 -4.59 -0.20 24.72
N GLY A 342 -3.32 0.09 25.06
CA GLY A 342 -2.16 -0.51 24.40
C GLY A 342 -2.00 -0.07 22.93
N PRO A 343 -1.14 -0.74 22.14
CA PRO A 343 -1.04 -0.50 20.70
C PRO A 343 -2.35 -0.88 19.99
N LEU A 344 -2.88 0.05 19.19
CA LEU A 344 -4.10 -0.16 18.42
C LEU A 344 -3.82 -0.50 16.96
N PRO A 345 -4.64 -1.35 16.32
CA PRO A 345 -4.52 -1.68 14.91
C PRO A 345 -4.51 -0.46 13.99
N THR A 346 -3.61 -0.43 13.01
CA THR A 346 -3.58 0.63 11.96
C THR A 346 -4.13 0.17 10.61
N LEU A 347 -4.41 -1.13 10.47
CA LEU A 347 -5.09 -1.74 9.34
C LEU A 347 -6.60 -1.79 9.62
N ALA A 348 -7.41 -1.10 8.82
CA ALA A 348 -8.86 -1.13 8.91
C ALA A 348 -9.48 -2.19 7.98
N ALA A 349 -10.57 -2.81 8.41
CA ALA A 349 -11.45 -3.56 7.52
C ALA A 349 -12.62 -2.67 7.07
N ASP A 350 -12.85 -2.56 5.77
CA ASP A 350 -14.01 -1.84 5.24
C ASP A 350 -15.31 -2.65 5.40
N GLY A 351 -16.46 -2.00 5.32
CA GLY A 351 -17.78 -2.64 5.50
C GLY A 351 -18.22 -2.71 6.98
N GLN A 352 -18.78 -3.85 7.41
CA GLN A 352 -19.37 -4.01 8.75
C GLN A 352 -18.44 -3.65 9.92
N PRO A 353 -17.14 -4.04 9.96
CA PRO A 353 -16.23 -3.64 11.04
C PRO A 353 -16.09 -2.13 11.19
N ARG A 354 -15.91 -1.42 10.07
CA ARG A 354 -15.85 0.04 10.04
C ARG A 354 -17.18 0.67 10.47
N ALA A 355 -18.31 0.13 10.03
CA ALA A 355 -19.63 0.60 10.43
C ALA A 355 -19.87 0.46 11.93
N ALA A 356 -19.46 -0.66 12.55
CA ALA A 356 -19.60 -0.89 13.98
C ALA A 356 -18.78 0.11 14.82
N ILE A 357 -17.54 0.42 14.40
CA ILE A 357 -16.73 1.45 15.06
C ILE A 357 -17.41 2.82 14.98
N ARG A 358 -17.94 3.18 13.80
CA ARG A 358 -18.65 4.46 13.61
C ARG A 358 -19.91 4.56 14.47
N ALA A 359 -20.74 3.53 14.49
CA ALA A 359 -21.95 3.49 15.32
C ALA A 359 -21.62 3.66 16.82
N HIS A 360 -20.53 3.04 17.29
CA HIS A 360 -20.05 3.20 18.67
C HIS A 360 -19.69 4.65 19.00
N LEU A 361 -19.03 5.36 18.08
CA LEU A 361 -18.64 6.76 18.25
C LEU A 361 -19.83 7.72 18.22
N GLU A 362 -20.85 7.40 17.42
CA GLU A 362 -22.07 8.17 17.30
C GLU A 362 -23.06 7.89 18.45
N ALA A 363 -22.68 7.00 19.40
CA ALA A 363 -23.49 6.55 20.52
C ALA A 363 -24.87 6.03 20.08
N GLU A 364 -24.94 5.40 18.91
CA GLU A 364 -26.17 4.80 18.41
C GLU A 364 -26.55 3.58 19.26
N ALA A 365 -27.82 3.50 19.68
CA ALA A 365 -28.31 2.45 20.58
C ALA A 365 -28.22 1.04 19.98
N ASP A 366 -28.23 0.94 18.63
CA ASP A 366 -28.17 -0.31 17.87
C ASP A 366 -26.83 -0.41 17.12
N ALA A 367 -25.73 -0.64 17.86
CA ALA A 367 -24.42 -0.84 17.24
C ALA A 367 -24.46 -2.02 16.25
N ALA A 368 -23.94 -1.81 15.04
CA ALA A 368 -23.88 -2.86 14.03
C ALA A 368 -23.13 -4.09 14.57
N PRO A 369 -23.67 -5.31 14.41
CA PRO A 369 -22.99 -6.50 14.90
C PRO A 369 -21.66 -6.68 14.17
N LEU A 370 -20.62 -7.05 14.92
CA LEU A 370 -19.33 -7.36 14.32
C LEU A 370 -19.44 -8.64 13.47
N PRO A 371 -18.79 -8.68 12.29
CA PRO A 371 -18.86 -9.85 11.43
C PRO A 371 -18.20 -11.07 12.08
N ALA A 372 -18.69 -12.25 11.74
CA ALA A 372 -18.09 -13.51 12.18
C ALA A 372 -16.75 -13.78 11.47
N ARG A 373 -16.55 -13.28 10.24
CA ARG A 373 -15.35 -13.49 9.41
C ARG A 373 -15.04 -12.27 8.53
N PRO A 374 -13.77 -12.06 8.14
CA PRO A 374 -12.60 -12.77 8.65
C PRO A 374 -12.29 -12.36 10.10
N ARG A 375 -11.76 -13.30 10.91
CA ARG A 375 -11.54 -13.06 12.34
C ARG A 375 -10.66 -11.83 12.61
N TRP A 376 -9.62 -11.60 11.81
CA TRP A 376 -8.74 -10.44 11.99
C TRP A 376 -9.51 -9.11 11.95
N ALA A 377 -10.53 -8.99 11.08
CA ALA A 377 -11.32 -7.76 10.94
C ALA A 377 -12.22 -7.52 12.16
N ARG A 378 -12.74 -8.59 12.75
CA ARG A 378 -13.49 -8.54 14.00
C ARG A 378 -12.59 -8.15 15.17
N ASP A 379 -11.44 -8.84 15.31
CA ASP A 379 -10.49 -8.60 16.39
C ASP A 379 -9.98 -7.14 16.34
N GLU A 380 -9.76 -6.61 15.13
CA GLU A 380 -9.39 -5.22 14.85
C GLU A 380 -10.45 -4.22 15.33
N ALA A 381 -11.71 -4.41 14.92
CA ALA A 381 -12.80 -3.54 15.34
C ALA A 381 -13.09 -3.64 16.85
N SER A 382 -13.00 -4.83 17.44
CA SER A 382 -13.13 -5.02 18.89
C SER A 382 -12.06 -4.26 19.68
N ALA A 383 -10.81 -4.23 19.19
CA ALA A 383 -9.74 -3.48 19.85
C ALA A 383 -10.03 -1.97 19.85
N TRP A 384 -10.54 -1.43 18.73
CA TRP A 384 -10.92 -0.01 18.66
C TRP A 384 -12.15 0.33 19.50
N ILE A 385 -13.21 -0.47 19.44
CA ILE A 385 -14.42 -0.27 20.24
C ILE A 385 -14.10 -0.35 21.75
N GLY A 386 -13.22 -1.27 22.16
CA GLY A 386 -12.81 -1.38 23.56
C GLY A 386 -11.93 -0.21 24.05
N ALA A 387 -11.32 0.54 23.14
CA ALA A 387 -10.44 1.66 23.45
C ALA A 387 -11.14 3.03 23.41
N LEU A 388 -12.28 3.13 22.73
CA LEU A 388 -13.10 4.34 22.55
C LEU A 388 -14.22 4.36 23.58
#